data_AF-R6FT38-F1
#
_entry.id   AF-R6FT38-F1
#
_cell.length_a   1.000
_cell.length_b   1.000
_cell.length_c   1.000
_cell.angle_alpha   90.00
_cell.angle_beta   90.00
_cell.angle_gamma   90.00
#
_symmetry.space_group_name_H-M   'P 1'
#
loop_
_entity.id
_entity.type
_entity.pdbx_description
1 polymer ?
#
loop_
_entity_poly.entity_id
_entity_poly.type
_entity_poly.pdbx_seq_one_letter_code
_entity_poly.pdbx_strand_id
1 'polypeptide(L)' 'MGRDQEHIKLELVDNKSNNVMNGIAFGQSSHVRYIKTKRSFDICYTIEENTHKRGEVQLQIEDIKPN' A
#
# COMPACT_ATOMS: atom_id res chain seq x y z
N MET A 1 18.42 3.25 -16.16
CA MET A 1 17.29 2.40 -15.74
C MET A 1 16.47 3.18 -14.72
N GLY A 2 15.14 3.28 -14.85
CA GLY A 2 14.29 3.91 -13.83
C GLY A 2 13.26 4.94 -14.34
N ARG A 3 12.63 4.70 -15.51
CA ARG A 3 11.58 5.58 -16.07
C ARG A 3 10.15 5.15 -15.74
N ASP A 4 9.96 4.07 -15.01
CA ASP A 4 8.65 3.55 -14.57
C ASP A 4 8.56 3.51 -13.03
N GLN A 5 8.94 4.61 -12.37
CA GLN A 5 8.93 4.76 -10.91
C GLN A 5 7.53 5.05 -10.33
N GLU A 6 6.47 4.54 -10.93
CA GLU A 6 5.12 4.74 -10.39
C GLU A 6 4.89 3.77 -9.21
N HIS A 7 5.30 4.23 -8.04
CA HIS A 7 4.98 3.60 -6.76
C HIS A 7 4.05 4.52 -5.97
N ILE A 8 3.09 3.91 -5.27
CA ILE A 8 2.16 4.61 -4.41
C ILE A 8 2.51 4.25 -2.99
N LYS A 9 2.78 5.26 -2.17
CA LYS A 9 2.83 5.10 -0.72
C LYS A 9 1.43 5.29 -0.15
N LEU A 10 1.02 4.35 0.70
CA LEU A 10 -0.30 4.25 1.29
C LEU A 10 -0.17 4.20 2.81
N GLU A 11 -1.10 4.84 3.50
CA GLU A 11 -1.30 4.65 4.94
C GLU A 11 -2.65 3.96 5.11
N LEU A 12 -2.60 2.70 5.56
CA LEU A 12 -3.76 1.85 5.72
C LEU A 12 -4.10 1.74 7.20
N VAL A 13 -5.39 1.72 7.50
CA VAL A 13 -5.91 1.50 8.85
C VAL A 13 -6.84 0.30 8.78
N ASP A 14 -6.58 -0.68 9.63
CA ASP A 14 -7.43 -1.85 9.74
C ASP A 14 -8.75 -1.50 10.46
N ASN A 15 -9.85 -2.13 10.06
CA ASN A 15 -11.16 -1.88 10.68
C ASN A 15 -11.18 -2.38 12.14
N LYS A 16 -10.48 -3.49 12.42
CA LYS A 16 -10.50 -4.13 13.75
C LYS A 16 -9.50 -3.50 14.72
N SER A 17 -8.50 -2.80 14.22
CA SER A 17 -7.47 -2.15 15.01
C SER A 17 -7.15 -0.77 14.45
N ASN A 18 -7.13 0.26 15.30
CA ASN A 18 -6.67 1.61 14.92
C ASN A 18 -5.14 1.66 14.62
N ASN A 19 -4.55 0.53 14.24
CA ASN A 19 -3.17 0.41 13.84
C ASN A 19 -3.02 0.94 12.42
N VAL A 20 -2.20 1.97 12.27
CA VAL A 20 -1.81 2.52 10.99
C VAL A 20 -0.61 1.72 10.48
N MET A 21 -0.70 1.17 9.27
CA MET A 21 0.42 0.52 8.59
C MET A 21 0.76 1.24 7.29
N ASN A 22 2.06 1.40 7.04
CA ASN A 22 2.56 1.93 5.78
C ASN A 22 2.55 0.82 4.73
N GLY A 23 1.99 1.12 3.57
CA GLY A 23 2.00 0.25 2.40
C GLY A 23 2.70 0.90 1.21
N ILE A 24 3.29 0.07 0.36
CA ILE A 24 3.85 0.49 -0.93
C ILE A 24 3.30 -0.41 -2.04
N ALA A 25 2.78 0.19 -3.10
CA ALA A 25 2.27 -0.53 -4.26
C ALA A 25 3.02 -0.08 -5.51
N PHE A 26 3.59 -1.01 -6.29
CA PHE A 26 4.30 -0.72 -7.53
C PHE A 26 3.42 -1.02 -8.74
N GLY A 27 3.39 -0.14 -9.74
CA GLY A 27 2.62 -0.36 -10.97
C GLY A 27 1.09 -0.32 -10.79
N GLN A 28 0.61 0.03 -9.60
CA GLN A 28 -0.82 0.09 -9.25
C GLN A 28 -1.40 1.52 -9.38
N SER A 29 -0.76 2.41 -10.14
CA SER A 29 -1.12 3.85 -10.25
C SER A 29 -2.55 4.09 -10.73
N SER A 30 -3.09 3.17 -11.53
CA SER A 30 -4.51 3.15 -11.98
C SER A 30 -5.50 3.09 -10.81
N HIS A 31 -5.16 2.41 -9.71
CA HIS A 31 -6.01 2.28 -8.52
C HIS A 31 -5.94 3.50 -7.58
N VAL A 32 -4.98 4.42 -7.77
CA VAL A 32 -4.84 5.64 -6.93
C VAL A 32 -6.14 6.41 -6.83
N ARG A 33 -6.85 6.55 -7.96
CA ARG A 33 -8.10 7.30 -8.01
C ARG A 33 -9.17 6.66 -7.13
N TYR A 34 -9.25 5.33 -7.12
CA TYR A 34 -10.16 4.58 -6.26
C TYR A 34 -9.75 4.70 -4.79
N ILE A 35 -8.47 4.51 -4.46
CA ILE A 35 -7.97 4.61 -3.09
C ILE A 35 -8.24 6.00 -2.48
N LYS A 36 -8.07 7.06 -3.27
CA LYS A 36 -8.36 8.44 -2.86
C LYS A 36 -9.84 8.68 -2.52
N THR A 37 -10.75 7.80 -2.93
CA THR A 37 -12.16 7.88 -2.54
C THR A 37 -12.41 7.48 -1.08
N LYS A 38 -11.38 7.01 -0.35
CA LYS A 38 -11.46 6.54 1.05
C LYS A 38 -12.50 5.45 1.28
N ARG A 39 -12.82 4.67 0.24
CA ARG A 39 -13.65 3.48 0.35
C ARG A 39 -12.84 2.31 0.90
N SER A 40 -13.51 1.35 1.51
CA SER A 40 -12.90 0.06 1.82
C SER A 40 -12.55 -0.70 0.54
N PHE A 41 -11.44 -1.41 0.57
CA PHE A 41 -10.97 -2.30 -0.48
C PHE A 41 -10.19 -3.44 0.15
N ASP A 42 -10.10 -4.53 -0.57
CA ASP A 42 -9.25 -5.65 -0.22
C ASP A 42 -7.87 -5.47 -0.86
N ILE A 43 -6.83 -5.95 -0.18
CA ILE A 43 -5.46 -5.92 -0.69
C ILE A 43 -4.84 -7.31 -0.58
N CYS A 44 -4.04 -7.67 -1.59
CA CYS A 44 -3.07 -8.75 -1.49
C CYS A 44 -1.72 -8.12 -1.16
N TYR A 45 -1.11 -8.54 -0.05
CA TYR A 45 0.12 -7.92 0.45
C TYR A 45 1.08 -8.94 1.06
N THR A 46 2.36 -8.58 1.02
CA THR A 46 3.45 -9.24 1.74
C THR A 46 4.02 -8.28 2.77
N ILE A 47 4.42 -8.80 3.94
CA ILE A 47 5.05 -7.99 5.00
C ILE A 47 6.56 -7.95 4.74
N GLU A 48 7.09 -6.77 4.52
CA GLU A 48 8.50 -6.53 4.22
C GLU A 48 9.11 -5.62 5.30
N GLU A 49 10.39 -5.80 5.60
CA GLU A 49 11.11 -4.83 6.42
C GLU A 49 11.30 -3.53 5.63
N ASN A 50 11.04 -2.40 6.28
CA ASN A 50 11.22 -1.10 5.67
C ASN A 50 12.71 -0.82 5.52
N THR A 51 13.21 -0.96 4.29
CA THR A 51 14.61 -0.67 3.93
C THR A 51 14.99 0.79 4.15
N HIS A 52 14.01 1.70 4.19
CA HIS A 52 14.21 3.13 4.43
C HIS A 52 14.18 3.50 5.91
N LYS A 53 13.39 2.77 6.71
CA LYS A 53 13.28 2.94 8.16
C LYS A 53 13.57 1.63 8.88
N ARG A 54 14.81 1.50 9.31
CA ARG A 54 15.32 0.32 10.01
C ARG A 54 14.46 -0.01 11.24
N GLY A 55 13.92 -1.23 11.27
CA GLY A 55 13.09 -1.74 12.37
C GLY A 55 11.58 -1.48 12.27
N GLU A 56 11.11 -0.77 11.23
CA GLU A 56 9.69 -0.72 10.88
C GLU A 56 9.39 -1.76 9.79
N VAL A 57 8.20 -2.35 9.80
CA VAL A 57 7.69 -3.17 8.70
C VAL A 57 6.76 -2.33 7.82
N GLN A 58 6.68 -2.67 6.54
CA GLN A 58 5.76 -2.09 5.58
C GLN A 58 5.04 -3.20 4.80
N LEU A 59 3.87 -2.87 4.27
CA LEU A 59 3.09 -3.79 3.45
C LEU A 59 3.46 -3.56 1.98
N GLN A 60 4.08 -4.54 1.35
CA GLN A 60 4.24 -4.54 -0.09
C GLN A 60 2.95 -5.05 -0.72
N ILE A 61 2.22 -4.16 -1.37
CA ILE A 61 0.93 -4.44 -1.98
C ILE A 61 1.17 -4.95 -3.40
N GLU A 62 0.74 -6.18 -3.64
CA GLU A 62 0.85 -6.86 -4.92
C GLU A 62 -0.40 -6.59 -5.77
N ASP A 63 -1.57 -6.58 -5.14
CA ASP A 63 -2.84 -6.33 -5.82
C ASP A 63 -3.85 -5.61 -4.93
N ILE A 64 -4.75 -4.85 -5.57
CA ILE A 64 -5.81 -4.07 -4.90
C ILE A 64 -7.14 -4.42 -5.55
N LYS A 65 -8.07 -4.95 -4.75
CA LYS A 65 -9.40 -5.32 -5.21
C LYS A 65 -10.46 -4.40 -4.59
N PRO A 66 -11.09 -3.51 -5.38
CA PRO A 66 -12.25 -2.76 -4.91
C PRO A 66 -13.42 -3.72 -4.62
N ASN A 67 -14.17 -3.47 -3.54
CA ASN A 67 -15.45 -4.15 -3.27
C ASN A 67 -16.59 -3.54 -4.09
#